data_AF-A0A2W5S2K9-F1
#
_entry.id   AF-A0A2W5S2K9-F1
#
_cell.length_a   1.000
_cell.length_b   1.000
_cell.length_c   1.000
_cell.angle_alpha   90.00
_cell.angle_beta   90.00
_cell.angle_gamma   90.00
#
_symmetry.space_group_name_H-M   'P 1'
#
loop_
_entity.id
_entity.type
_entity.pdbx_description
1 polymer ?
#
loop_
_entity_poly.entity_id
_entity_poly.type
_entity_poly.pdbx_seq_one_letter_code
_entity_poly.pdbx_strand_id
1 'polypeptide(L)'
;MNLKSTTSVAAVLATAVLAVPLQASAGSAFHPTADERGAVFHSDHAGTRDRQVVIAELTKAQTHPAWQTSISRGAPWPVARADAPKTREQVQAELAAAMKHPAWNSVSRGAPWPPVLASN
;
A
#
# COMPACT_ATOMS: atom_id res chain seq x y z
N MET A 1 -12.12 18.18 47.85
CA MET A 1 -11.68 16.81 48.17
C MET A 1 -12.75 15.86 47.63
N ASN A 2 -12.55 14.92 46.71
CA ASN A 2 -11.37 14.31 46.10
C ASN A 2 -11.81 13.65 44.77
N LEU A 3 -11.22 13.99 43.62
CA LEU A 3 -11.22 13.10 42.45
C LEU A 3 -9.91 12.31 42.49
N LYS A 4 -10.00 11.03 42.89
CA LYS A 4 -8.87 10.10 42.85
C LYS A 4 -8.88 9.35 41.52
N SER A 5 -7.67 9.25 40.93
CA SER A 5 -7.22 8.22 39.98
C SER A 5 -7.79 8.24 38.55
N THR A 6 -7.13 9.03 37.70
CA THR A 6 -7.07 8.81 36.24
C THR A 6 -5.78 8.10 35.81
N THR A 7 -5.07 7.44 36.73
CA THR A 7 -3.73 6.89 36.53
C THR A 7 -3.70 5.41 36.16
N SER A 8 -4.70 4.88 35.43
CA SER A 8 -4.78 3.43 35.18
C SER A 8 -4.99 3.02 33.71
N VAL A 9 -5.07 3.95 32.75
CA VAL A 9 -5.21 3.58 31.33
C VAL A 9 -3.85 3.42 30.63
N ALA A 10 -2.79 4.03 31.15
CA ALA A 10 -1.45 3.98 30.53
C ALA A 10 -0.76 2.60 30.65
N ALA A 11 -1.10 1.79 31.65
CA ALA A 11 -0.41 0.52 31.91
C ALA A 11 -0.83 -0.63 30.97
N VAL A 12 -2.01 -0.55 30.35
CA VAL A 12 -2.51 -1.60 29.44
C VAL A 12 -1.94 -1.44 28.02
N LEU A 13 -1.55 -0.23 27.63
CA LEU A 13 -0.92 0.04 26.32
C LEU A 13 0.56 -0.37 26.28
N ALA A 14 1.24 -0.43 27.43
CA ALA A 14 2.66 -0.75 27.50
C ALA A 14 2.95 -2.25 27.25
N THR A 15 2.03 -3.16 27.57
CA THR A 15 2.21 -4.61 27.36
C THR A 15 1.90 -5.06 25.93
N ALA A 16 1.07 -4.34 25.19
CA ALA A 16 0.75 -4.67 23.80
C ALA A 16 1.93 -4.39 22.84
N VAL A 17 2.80 -3.42 23.15
CA VAL A 17 3.94 -3.03 22.30
C VAL A 17 5.06 -4.08 22.29
N LEU A 18 5.21 -4.86 23.37
CA LEU A 18 6.27 -5.87 23.48
C LEU A 18 5.93 -7.20 22.80
N ALA A 19 4.66 -7.44 22.45
CA ALA A 19 4.23 -8.68 21.79
C ALA A 19 4.27 -8.62 20.25
N VAL A 20 4.27 -7.42 19.66
CA VAL A 20 4.33 -7.21 18.20
C VAL A 20 5.58 -7.82 17.52
N PRO A 21 6.81 -7.76 18.06
CA PRO A 21 7.98 -8.29 17.35
C PRO A 21 7.98 -9.83 17.20
N LEU A 22 7.22 -10.54 18.02
CA LEU A 22 7.17 -12.01 17.99
C LEU A 22 6.35 -12.55 16.80
N GLN A 23 5.31 -11.83 16.38
CA GLN A 23 4.42 -12.30 15.32
C GLN A 23 5.01 -12.07 13.91
N ALA A 24 5.81 -11.01 13.73
CA ALA A 24 6.46 -10.69 12.46
C ALA A 24 7.66 -11.60 12.13
N SER A 25 8.24 -12.27 13.12
CA SER A 25 9.46 -13.08 12.95
C SER A 25 9.20 -14.51 12.50
N ALA A 26 7.94 -14.97 12.43
CA ALA A 26 7.62 -16.38 12.11
C ALA A 26 8.07 -16.83 10.71
N GLY A 27 8.21 -15.91 9.76
CA GLY A 27 8.70 -16.18 8.40
C GLY A 27 10.13 -15.70 8.13
N SER A 28 10.87 -15.29 9.17
CA SER A 28 12.22 -14.74 9.04
C SER A 28 13.26 -15.85 9.08
N ALA A 29 14.36 -15.68 8.34
CA ALA A 29 15.54 -16.54 8.49
C ALA A 29 16.21 -16.40 9.87
N PHE A 30 15.89 -15.37 10.65
CA PHE A 30 16.42 -15.14 11.99
C PHE A 30 15.29 -15.09 13.02
N HIS A 31 15.39 -15.94 14.05
CA HIS A 31 14.44 -16.01 15.17
C HIS A 31 15.13 -15.62 16.48
N PRO A 32 14.55 -14.72 17.30
CA PRO A 32 15.10 -14.41 18.62
C PRO A 32 15.01 -15.63 19.55
N THR A 33 16.06 -15.84 20.35
CA THR A 33 16.11 -16.90 21.37
C THR A 33 15.70 -16.36 22.73
N ALA A 34 14.97 -17.16 23.51
CA ALA A 34 14.47 -16.75 24.82
C ALA A 34 15.57 -16.64 25.91
N ASP A 35 16.77 -17.13 25.66
CA ASP A 35 17.85 -17.29 26.64
C ASP A 35 19.01 -16.30 26.44
N GLU A 36 18.69 -15.07 26.03
CA GLU A 36 19.64 -13.95 25.85
C GLU A 36 20.78 -14.18 24.85
N ARG A 37 20.81 -15.34 24.17
CA ARG A 37 21.82 -15.66 23.12
C ARG A 37 21.62 -14.91 21.80
N GLY A 38 20.63 -14.02 21.72
CA GLY A 38 20.35 -13.23 20.53
C GLY A 38 19.37 -13.91 19.58
N ALA A 39 19.81 -14.27 18.36
CA ALA A 39 18.96 -14.87 17.34
C ALA A 39 19.63 -16.06 16.65
N VAL A 40 18.83 -17.06 16.26
CA VAL A 40 19.27 -18.25 15.52
C VAL A 40 18.90 -18.10 14.05
N PHE A 41 19.82 -18.49 13.17
CA PHE A 41 19.60 -18.54 11.74
C PHE A 41 19.00 -19.89 11.33
N HIS A 42 17.92 -19.85 10.54
CA HIS A 42 17.25 -21.00 9.96
C HIS A 42 17.34 -20.91 8.43
N SER A 43 18.19 -21.75 7.82
CA SER A 43 18.39 -21.78 6.36
C SER A 43 17.12 -22.08 5.59
N ASP A 44 16.20 -22.85 6.18
CA ASP A 44 14.95 -23.27 5.55
C ASP A 44 13.96 -22.10 5.35
N HIS A 45 14.17 -21.01 6.09
CA HIS A 45 13.44 -19.74 5.97
C HIS A 45 14.23 -18.68 5.19
N ALA A 46 15.47 -18.98 4.78
CA ALA A 46 16.23 -18.10 3.92
C ALA A 46 15.68 -18.15 2.49
N GLY A 47 15.46 -16.98 1.89
CA GLY A 47 15.07 -16.90 0.49
C GLY A 47 16.14 -17.53 -0.41
N THR A 48 15.71 -18.28 -1.43
CA THR A 48 16.59 -18.92 -2.41
C THR A 48 17.04 -17.99 -3.53
N ARG A 49 16.55 -16.74 -3.54
CA ARG A 49 16.88 -15.76 -4.57
C ARG A 49 18.31 -15.26 -4.43
N ASP A 50 19.01 -15.17 -5.56
CA ASP A 50 20.34 -14.59 -5.62
C ASP A 50 20.34 -13.10 -5.24
N ARG A 51 21.36 -12.70 -4.48
CA ARG A 51 21.48 -11.33 -3.96
C ARG A 51 21.60 -10.29 -5.08
N GLN A 52 22.30 -10.60 -6.17
CA GLN A 52 22.45 -9.67 -7.30
C GLN A 52 21.11 -9.43 -7.99
N VAL A 53 20.28 -10.47 -8.11
CA VAL A 53 18.93 -10.36 -8.66
C VAL A 53 18.07 -9.43 -7.79
N VAL A 54 18.07 -9.62 -6.48
CA VAL A 54 17.31 -8.75 -5.54
C VAL A 54 17.77 -7.30 -5.63
N ILE A 55 19.09 -7.05 -5.71
CA ILE A 55 19.64 -5.70 -5.86
C ILE A 55 19.18 -5.08 -7.19
N ALA A 56 19.26 -5.82 -8.29
CA ALA A 56 18.84 -5.34 -9.61
C ALA A 56 17.35 -4.99 -9.65
N GLU A 57 16.49 -5.85 -9.07
CA GLU A 57 15.05 -5.59 -8.95
C GLU A 57 14.76 -4.36 -8.08
N LEU A 58 15.46 -4.21 -6.96
CA LEU A 58 15.32 -3.03 -6.09
C LEU A 58 15.76 -1.75 -6.81
N THR A 59 16.90 -1.75 -7.51
CA THR A 59 17.37 -0.60 -8.28
C THR A 59 16.35 -0.22 -9.35
N LYS A 60 15.77 -1.19 -10.06
CA LYS A 60 14.68 -0.95 -11.01
C LYS A 60 13.43 -0.39 -10.34
N ALA A 61 13.06 -0.88 -9.16
CA ALA A 61 11.92 -0.37 -8.41
C ALA A 61 12.12 1.08 -7.96
N GLN A 62 13.35 1.44 -7.59
CA GLN A 62 13.73 2.79 -7.17
C GLN A 62 13.62 3.85 -8.26
N THR A 63 13.63 3.47 -9.55
CA THR A 63 13.41 4.43 -10.65
C THR A 63 11.95 4.80 -10.83
N HIS A 64 11.02 4.20 -10.08
CA HIS A 64 9.60 4.52 -10.19
C HIS A 64 9.34 5.98 -9.74
N PRO A 65 8.57 6.81 -10.49
CA PRO A 65 8.37 8.22 -10.14
C PRO A 65 7.77 8.48 -8.75
N ALA A 66 6.99 7.52 -8.24
CA ALA A 66 6.39 7.59 -6.91
C ALA A 66 7.28 7.01 -5.79
N TRP A 67 8.51 6.56 -6.09
CA TRP A 67 9.38 5.90 -5.11
C TRP A 67 9.64 6.78 -3.88
N GLN A 68 10.16 7.99 -4.10
CA GLN A 68 10.53 8.94 -3.04
C GLN A 68 9.33 9.56 -2.33
N THR A 69 8.16 9.59 -2.97
CA THR A 69 6.98 10.31 -2.46
C THR A 69 5.97 9.39 -1.77
N SER A 70 6.01 8.08 -1.99
CA SER A 70 5.05 7.18 -1.34
C SER A 70 5.61 5.78 -1.10
N ILE A 71 6.14 5.11 -2.12
CA ILE A 71 6.45 3.67 -2.06
C ILE A 71 7.54 3.38 -1.01
N SER A 72 8.60 4.18 -0.94
CA SER A 72 9.68 3.98 0.06
C SER A 72 9.21 4.15 1.51
N ARG A 73 8.02 4.75 1.72
CA ARG A 73 7.40 4.98 3.03
C ARG A 73 6.27 4.00 3.34
N GLY A 74 6.21 2.89 2.62
CA GLY A 74 5.23 1.82 2.86
C GLY A 74 3.88 2.02 2.18
N ALA A 75 3.77 2.98 1.24
CA ALA A 75 2.59 3.01 0.38
C ALA A 75 2.54 1.74 -0.50
N PRO A 76 1.35 1.20 -0.78
CA PRO A 76 1.21 0.03 -1.64
C PRO A 76 1.82 0.30 -3.02
N TRP A 77 2.40 -0.75 -3.62
CA TRP A 77 2.89 -0.65 -4.99
C TRP A 77 1.74 -0.24 -5.92
N PRO A 78 1.92 0.77 -6.78
CA PRO A 78 0.85 1.19 -7.67
C PRO A 78 0.43 0.01 -8.53
N VAL A 79 -0.86 -0.28 -8.54
CA VAL A 79 -1.43 -1.25 -9.48
C VAL A 79 -1.11 -0.73 -10.88
N ALA A 80 -0.36 -1.53 -11.66
CA ALA A 80 -0.08 -1.18 -13.04
C ALA A 80 -1.41 -0.92 -13.73
N ARG A 81 -1.65 0.32 -14.18
CA ARG A 81 -2.78 0.55 -15.08
C ARG A 81 -2.47 -0.24 -16.34
N ALA A 82 -3.35 -1.19 -16.68
CA ALA A 82 -3.17 -2.03 -17.87
C ALA A 82 -3.16 -1.16 -19.15
N ASP A 83 -3.82 0.00 -19.08
CA ASP A 83 -3.94 0.92 -20.20
C ASP A 83 -2.85 2.00 -20.17
N ALA A 84 -2.36 2.33 -21.37
CA ALA A 84 -1.49 3.49 -21.56
C ALA A 84 -2.17 4.76 -21.00
N PRO A 85 -1.42 5.65 -20.33
CA PRO A 85 -1.98 6.91 -19.85
C PRO A 85 -2.50 7.73 -21.03
N LYS A 86 -3.75 8.18 -20.96
CA LYS A 86 -4.36 9.03 -21.98
C LYS A 86 -3.59 10.34 -22.10
N THR A 87 -3.33 10.79 -23.34
CA THR A 87 -2.75 12.12 -23.57
C THR A 87 -3.76 13.21 -23.24
N ARG A 88 -3.30 14.46 -23.06
CA ARG A 88 -4.20 15.59 -22.80
C ARG A 88 -5.19 15.78 -23.95
N GLU A 89 -4.75 15.58 -25.18
CA GLU A 89 -5.56 15.69 -26.39
C GLU A 89 -6.66 14.62 -26.41
N GLN A 90 -6.33 13.38 -26.02
CA GLN A 90 -7.31 12.29 -25.90
C GLN A 90 -8.36 12.60 -24.82
N VAL A 91 -7.94 13.11 -23.66
CA VAL A 91 -8.87 13.51 -22.59
C VAL A 91 -9.79 14.64 -23.05
N GLN A 92 -9.27 15.64 -23.78
CA GLN A 92 -10.08 16.73 -24.32
C GLN A 92 -11.08 16.25 -25.38
N ALA A 93 -10.67 15.32 -26.24
CA ALA A 93 -11.55 14.72 -27.24
C ALA A 93 -12.69 13.92 -26.59
N GLU A 94 -12.39 13.13 -25.57
CA GLU A 94 -13.40 12.40 -24.78
C GLU A 94 -14.35 13.35 -24.04
N LEU A 95 -13.82 14.42 -23.45
CA LEU A 95 -14.65 15.45 -22.83
C LEU A 95 -15.59 16.11 -23.85
N ALA A 96 -15.08 16.48 -25.02
CA ALA A 96 -15.90 17.08 -26.08
C ALA A 96 -16.98 16.11 -26.61
N ALA A 97 -16.69 14.80 -26.65
CA ALA A 97 -17.68 13.78 -26.99
C ALA A 97 -18.73 13.63 -25.88
N ALA A 98 -18.31 13.58 -24.62
CA ALA A 98 -19.18 13.49 -23.46
C ALA A 98 -20.14 14.70 -23.34
N MET A 99 -19.67 15.91 -23.67
CA MET A 99 -20.47 17.13 -23.68
C MET A 99 -21.63 17.08 -24.67
N LYS A 100 -21.54 16.28 -25.74
CA LYS A 100 -22.60 16.09 -26.73
C LYS A 100 -23.64 15.05 -26.30
N HIS A 101 -23.36 14.28 -25.25
CA HIS A 101 -24.26 13.23 -24.78
C HIS A 101 -25.50 13.84 -24.11
N PRO A 102 -26.72 13.33 -24.32
CA PRO A 102 -27.95 13.87 -23.70
C PRO A 102 -27.89 13.93 -22.17
N ALA A 103 -27.20 12.96 -21.55
CA ALA A 103 -27.01 12.92 -20.10
C ALA A 103 -25.99 13.94 -19.56
N TRP A 104 -25.29 14.70 -20.42
CA TRP A 104 -24.28 15.67 -20.00
C TRP A 104 -24.83 16.67 -19.00
N ASN A 105 -26.00 17.25 -19.27
CA ASN A 105 -26.63 18.24 -18.41
C ASN A 105 -26.85 17.74 -16.97
N SER A 106 -27.27 16.49 -16.80
CA SER A 106 -27.45 15.91 -15.46
C SER A 106 -26.10 15.58 -14.81
N VAL A 107 -25.18 14.99 -15.57
CA VAL A 107 -23.87 14.56 -15.05
C VAL A 107 -23.01 15.75 -14.64
N SER A 108 -23.02 16.83 -15.42
CA SER A 108 -22.30 18.07 -15.10
C SER A 108 -22.81 18.74 -13.81
N ARG A 109 -24.00 18.34 -13.33
CA ARG A 109 -24.60 18.79 -12.05
C ARG A 109 -24.48 17.77 -10.93
N GLY A 110 -23.63 16.75 -11.10
CA GLY A 110 -23.32 15.76 -10.07
C GLY A 110 -24.16 14.48 -10.12
N ALA A 111 -25.02 14.30 -11.13
CA ALA A 111 -25.66 13.01 -11.35
C ALA A 111 -24.62 11.96 -11.82
N PRO A 112 -24.78 10.67 -11.48
CA PRO A 112 -23.93 9.63 -12.02
C PRO A 112 -24.11 9.49 -13.54
N TRP A 113 -23.06 9.03 -14.23
CA TRP A 113 -23.18 8.64 -15.64
C TRP A 113 -24.23 7.52 -15.77
N PRO A 114 -25.14 7.57 -16.77
CA PRO A 114 -26.06 6.47 -17.01
C PRO A 114 -25.27 5.18 -17.29
N PRO A 115 -25.74 4.03 -16.77
CA PRO A 115 -25.17 2.75 -17.16
C PRO A 115 -25.34 2.57 -18.67
N VAL A 116 -24.32 2.05 -19.34
CA VAL A 116 -24.39 1.73 -20.77
C VAL A 116 -25.51 0.71 -20.94
N LEU A 117 -26.63 1.09 -21.58
CA LEU A 117 -27.59 0.12 -22.08
C LEU A 117 -26.84 -0.67 -23.14
N ALA A 118 -26.56 -1.95 -22.87
CA ALA A 118 -26.02 -2.85 -23.87
C ALA A 118 -26.93 -2.77 -25.10
N SER A 119 -26.36 -2.31 -26.21
CA SER A 119 -27.04 -2.28 -27.50
C SER A 119 -27.47 -3.71 -27.83
N ASN A 120 -28.79 -3.95 -27.91
CA ASN A 120 -29.34 -5.09 -28.65
C ASN A 120 -29.18 -4.84 -30.16
#